data_AF-A0A3N6PB40-F1
#
_entry.id   AF-A0A3N6PB40-F1
#
_cell.length_a   1.000
_cell.length_b   1.000
_cell.length_c   1.000
_cell.angle_alpha   90.00
_cell.angle_beta   90.00
_cell.angle_gamma   90.00
#
_symmetry.space_group_name_H-M   'P 1'
#
loop_
_entity.id
_entity.type
_entity.pdbx_description
1 polymer ?
#
loop_
_entity_poly.entity_id
_entity_poly.type
_entity_poly.pdbx_seq_one_letter_code
_entity_poly.pdbx_strand_id
1 'polypeptide(L)'
;EWYVSFSIKTSEPLPLFGSKSPLDYESMVAFDLGTQTALTCYDGYGFDEISNPRFDREFAPKIQQASRQLKRKQGPIKGKQKASSRWKKAKRKISKLKAKQSAVRQDWQHKVTTDIASCYDIVVTEKLNVKGMTRKAKTGKRSKQKAGLNRSLLDVGFGTLNQMVLYKILGKGGLHITIDTRRVKPSQRCPSCGTVHKEWAQLSNRYHVCDDCGFEVPRDQGSVMVMWNVAADRQPGLGTGLVNRRCSSSTDSTRKHTGSMRQLGQMKRSKSQSADFVDGDLETPSVYTAG
;
A
#
# COMPACT_ATOMS: atom_id res chain seq x y z
N GLU A 1 4.24 20.96 26.90
CA GLU A 1 2.94 20.56 26.34
C GLU A 1 2.68 19.14 26.83
N TRP A 2 1.59 18.96 27.54
CA TRP A 2 1.06 17.63 27.88
C TRP A 2 -0.01 17.31 26.84
N TYR A 3 -0.04 16.06 26.38
CA TYR A 3 -1.04 15.57 25.44
C TYR A 3 -1.73 14.37 26.08
N VAL A 4 -3.05 14.32 25.96
CA VAL A 4 -3.86 13.16 26.36
C VAL A 4 -4.55 12.66 25.11
N SER A 5 -4.48 11.35 24.86
CA SER A 5 -5.11 10.68 23.74
C SER A 5 -5.96 9.54 24.24
N PHE A 6 -7.26 9.57 23.95
CA PHE A 6 -8.20 8.52 24.30
C PHE A 6 -8.47 7.66 23.06
N SER A 7 -8.37 6.33 23.21
CA SER A 7 -8.78 5.38 22.18
C SER A 7 -10.20 4.91 22.51
N ILE A 8 -11.17 5.28 21.69
CA ILE A 8 -12.57 4.85 21.84
C ILE A 8 -12.82 3.68 20.91
N LYS A 9 -13.36 2.58 21.45
CA LYS A 9 -13.87 1.46 20.63
C LYS A 9 -15.30 1.81 20.22
N THR A 10 -15.51 2.15 18.95
CA THR A 10 -16.84 2.37 18.40
C THR A 10 -17.57 1.04 18.20
N SER A 11 -18.89 1.03 18.40
CA SER A 11 -19.76 -0.13 18.19
C SER A 11 -19.93 -0.50 16.72
N GLU A 12 -19.72 0.47 15.82
CA GLU A 12 -19.68 0.23 14.37
C GLU A 12 -18.25 0.35 13.83
N PRO A 13 -17.54 -0.79 13.72
CA PRO A 13 -16.38 -0.92 12.87
C PRO A 13 -16.75 -1.60 11.55
N LEU A 14 -16.61 -0.82 10.48
CA LEU A 14 -16.68 -1.22 9.06
C LEU A 14 -18.09 -1.35 8.46
N PRO A 15 -18.30 -0.81 7.24
CA PRO A 15 -19.43 -1.17 6.41
C PRO A 15 -19.28 -2.63 5.98
N LEU A 16 -20.37 -3.37 6.09
CA LEU A 16 -20.44 -4.75 5.65
C LEU A 16 -20.69 -4.78 4.13
N PHE A 17 -19.74 -5.35 3.39
CA PHE A 17 -19.91 -5.72 1.99
C PHE A 17 -21.10 -6.69 1.86
N GLY A 18 -22.25 -6.20 1.38
CA GLY A 18 -23.53 -6.92 1.39
C GLY A 18 -23.96 -7.28 2.83
N SER A 19 -24.93 -6.62 3.45
CA SER A 19 -26.25 -6.27 2.90
C SER A 19 -26.88 -5.05 3.60
N LYS A 20 -26.05 -4.16 4.16
CA LYS A 20 -26.48 -2.99 4.96
C LYS A 20 -25.67 -1.70 4.72
N SER A 21 -24.87 -1.64 3.64
CA SER A 21 -24.30 -0.36 3.19
C SER A 21 -25.43 0.48 2.58
N PRO A 22 -25.57 1.78 2.92
CA PRO A 22 -26.53 2.67 2.28
C PRO A 22 -26.02 3.23 0.93
N LEU A 23 -24.89 2.74 0.42
CA LEU A 23 -24.35 3.13 -0.88
C LEU A 23 -24.89 2.20 -1.97
N ASP A 24 -25.41 2.80 -3.05
CA ASP A 24 -25.85 2.08 -4.24
C ASP A 24 -24.68 1.64 -5.15
N TYR A 25 -23.45 2.07 -4.82
CA TYR A 25 -22.20 1.73 -5.51
C TYR A 25 -22.12 2.19 -6.97
N GLU A 26 -22.88 3.23 -7.34
CA GLU A 26 -22.94 3.77 -8.70
C GLU A 26 -21.68 4.55 -9.09
N SER A 27 -21.00 5.16 -8.12
CA SER A 27 -19.84 6.03 -8.35
C SER A 27 -18.51 5.28 -8.22
N MET A 28 -17.72 5.23 -9.29
CA MET A 28 -16.41 4.56 -9.33
C MET A 28 -15.31 5.43 -9.92
N VAL A 29 -14.17 5.54 -9.23
CA VAL A 29 -12.94 6.17 -9.76
C VAL A 29 -11.76 5.21 -9.74
N ALA A 30 -10.96 5.21 -10.80
CA ALA A 30 -9.63 4.62 -10.82
C ALA A 30 -8.57 5.72 -10.71
N PHE A 31 -7.52 5.51 -9.91
CA PHE A 31 -6.40 6.46 -9.82
C PHE A 31 -5.02 5.79 -9.88
N ASP A 32 -4.06 6.54 -10.40
CA ASP A 32 -2.62 6.24 -10.34
C ASP A 32 -1.87 7.34 -9.58
N LEU A 33 -0.75 6.98 -8.94
CA LEU A 33 0.06 7.88 -8.13
C LEU A 33 1.35 8.28 -8.84
N GLY A 34 1.45 9.58 -9.14
CA GLY A 34 2.59 10.16 -9.85
C GLY A 34 3.54 10.99 -8.97
N THR A 35 4.68 11.35 -9.55
CA THR A 35 5.60 12.36 -8.96
C THR A 35 5.62 13.67 -9.75
N GLN A 36 4.95 13.72 -10.91
CA GLN A 36 4.72 14.94 -11.69
C GLN A 36 3.37 15.54 -11.29
N THR A 37 2.27 14.98 -11.80
CA THR A 37 0.94 14.99 -11.17
C THR A 37 1.01 14.06 -9.93
N ALA A 38 0.26 14.34 -8.86
CA ALA A 38 0.26 13.50 -7.65
C ALA A 38 -0.76 12.36 -7.75
N LEU A 39 -1.96 12.65 -8.26
CA LEU A 39 -2.99 11.67 -8.63
C LEU A 39 -3.49 12.01 -10.04
N THR A 40 -3.52 11.02 -10.91
CA THR A 40 -4.36 11.05 -12.12
C THR A 40 -5.55 10.15 -11.82
N CYS A 41 -6.76 10.62 -12.06
CA CYS A 41 -8.02 9.95 -11.77
C CYS A 41 -8.84 9.80 -13.06
N TYR A 42 -9.65 8.75 -13.14
CA TYR A 42 -10.64 8.53 -14.21
C TYR A 42 -11.89 7.86 -13.63
N ASP A 43 -13.06 8.45 -13.85
CA ASP A 43 -14.35 8.03 -13.28
C ASP A 43 -15.24 7.23 -14.25
N GLY A 44 -14.81 7.09 -15.51
CA GLY A 44 -15.61 6.50 -16.60
C GLY A 44 -16.14 7.53 -17.59
N TYR A 45 -16.13 8.81 -17.24
CA TYR A 45 -16.61 9.93 -18.06
C TYR A 45 -15.48 10.91 -18.41
N GLY A 46 -14.59 11.20 -17.48
CA GLY A 46 -13.51 12.18 -17.65
C GLY A 46 -12.31 11.93 -16.74
N PHE A 47 -11.29 12.78 -16.89
CA PHE A 47 -10.07 12.76 -16.07
C PHE A 47 -10.04 13.92 -15.09
N ASP A 48 -9.51 13.67 -13.90
CA ASP A 48 -9.09 14.70 -12.95
C ASP A 48 -7.61 14.50 -12.59
N GLU A 49 -6.86 15.60 -12.45
CA GLU A 49 -5.41 15.59 -12.23
C GLU A 49 -5.01 16.49 -11.07
N ILE A 50 -4.79 15.86 -9.92
CA ILE A 50 -4.39 16.57 -8.70
C ILE A 50 -2.89 16.84 -8.75
N SER A 51 -2.54 18.12 -8.93
CA SER A 51 -1.15 18.57 -9.00
C SER A 51 -0.34 18.20 -7.74
N ASN A 52 0.96 17.94 -7.92
CA ASN A 52 1.88 17.71 -6.80
C ASN A 52 2.27 19.05 -6.14
N PRO A 53 1.96 19.30 -4.85
CA PRO A 53 2.31 20.56 -4.18
C PRO A 53 3.82 20.74 -3.94
N ARG A 54 4.60 19.65 -3.99
CA ARG A 54 6.06 19.62 -3.84
C ARG A 54 6.57 20.36 -2.59
N PHE A 55 5.98 20.07 -1.42
CA PHE A 55 6.33 20.67 -0.12
C PHE A 55 7.84 20.74 0.13
N ASP A 56 8.59 19.73 -0.30
CA ASP A 56 10.05 19.68 -0.18
C ASP A 56 10.76 20.89 -0.84
N ARG A 57 10.20 21.50 -1.90
CA ARG A 57 10.75 22.75 -2.49
C ARG A 57 10.77 23.90 -1.49
N GLU A 58 9.73 24.04 -0.67
CA GLU A 58 9.61 25.12 0.33
C GLU A 58 10.44 24.82 1.59
N PHE A 59 10.38 23.59 2.08
CA PHE A 59 10.98 23.22 3.36
C PHE A 59 12.47 22.86 3.28
N ALA A 60 12.94 22.27 2.16
CA ALA A 60 14.31 21.78 2.09
C ALA A 60 15.39 22.87 2.16
N PRO A 61 15.28 24.04 1.51
CA PRO A 61 16.27 25.11 1.67
C PRO A 61 16.41 25.55 3.14
N LYS A 62 15.27 25.69 3.83
CA LYS A 62 15.17 26.04 5.26
C LYS A 62 15.83 24.96 6.14
N ILE A 63 15.56 23.69 5.87
CA ILE A 63 16.16 22.53 6.56
C ILE A 63 17.67 22.44 6.30
N GLN A 64 18.12 22.66 5.06
CA GLN A 64 19.54 22.61 4.69
C GLN A 64 20.32 23.75 5.36
N GLN A 65 19.80 24.98 5.36
CA GLN A 65 20.42 26.12 6.04
C GLN A 65 20.54 25.85 7.55
N ALA A 66 19.48 25.38 8.20
CA ALA A 66 19.51 24.99 9.62
C ALA A 66 20.47 23.82 9.89
N SER A 67 20.61 22.88 8.95
CA SER A 67 21.58 21.76 9.03
C SER A 67 23.03 22.23 8.90
N ARG A 68 23.32 23.19 8.01
CA ARG A 68 24.64 23.85 7.91
C ARG A 68 24.98 24.58 9.22
N GLN A 69 24.01 25.28 9.81
CA GLN A 69 24.19 25.93 11.12
C GLN A 69 24.44 24.91 12.24
N LEU A 70 23.72 23.78 12.27
CA LEU A 70 23.91 22.71 13.26
C LEU A 70 25.33 22.11 13.21
N LYS A 71 25.85 21.85 12.00
CA LYS A 71 27.21 21.31 11.80
C LYS A 71 28.31 22.20 12.39
N ARG A 72 28.08 23.52 12.48
CA ARG A 72 29.01 24.51 13.08
C ARG A 72 28.86 24.62 14.62
N LYS A 73 28.12 23.74 15.29
CA LYS A 73 27.94 23.76 16.75
C LYS A 73 28.45 22.47 17.38
N GLN A 74 29.01 22.58 18.58
CA GLN A 74 29.49 21.46 19.39
C GLN A 74 28.35 20.48 19.71
N GLY A 75 28.39 19.32 19.03
CA GLY A 75 27.45 18.22 19.19
C GLY A 75 27.82 17.24 20.31
N PRO A 76 26.98 16.22 20.54
CA PRO A 76 27.28 15.15 21.50
C PRO A 76 28.33 14.19 20.93
N ILE A 77 29.21 13.69 21.79
CA ILE A 77 30.14 12.58 21.51
C ILE A 77 29.85 11.50 22.54
N LYS A 78 29.48 10.28 22.08
CA LYS A 78 29.10 9.16 22.95
C LYS A 78 30.22 8.88 23.96
N GLY A 79 29.89 8.86 25.25
CA GLY A 79 30.83 8.60 26.34
C GLY A 79 31.85 9.71 26.64
N LYS A 80 31.87 10.83 25.89
CA LYS A 80 32.87 11.90 26.07
C LYS A 80 32.30 13.29 26.31
N GLN A 81 31.20 13.67 25.66
CA GLN A 81 30.76 15.07 25.65
C GLN A 81 29.25 15.23 25.47
N LYS A 82 28.62 16.03 26.34
CA LYS A 82 27.22 16.45 26.22
C LYS A 82 27.07 17.52 25.12
N ALA A 83 25.94 17.52 24.40
CA ALA A 83 25.69 18.52 23.35
C ALA A 83 25.46 19.92 23.93
N SER A 84 26.09 20.94 23.33
CA SER A 84 25.91 22.35 23.74
C SER A 84 24.45 22.82 23.62
N SER A 85 24.05 23.80 24.45
CA SER A 85 22.71 24.40 24.38
C SER A 85 22.40 24.98 23.00
N ARG A 86 23.39 25.62 22.36
CA ARG A 86 23.31 26.14 20.99
C ARG A 86 23.05 25.03 19.96
N TRP A 87 23.69 23.86 20.07
CA TRP A 87 23.42 22.70 19.22
C TRP A 87 22.02 22.13 19.46
N LYS A 88 21.57 22.01 20.72
CA LYS A 88 20.21 21.56 21.05
C LYS A 88 19.15 22.51 20.43
N LYS A 89 19.34 23.83 20.50
CA LYS A 89 18.46 24.83 19.86
C LYS A 89 18.42 24.67 18.33
N ALA A 90 19.58 24.47 17.68
CA ALA A 90 19.64 24.25 16.23
C ALA A 90 18.98 22.91 15.80
N LYS A 91 19.18 21.81 16.55
CA LYS A 91 18.52 20.53 16.26
C LYS A 91 17.00 20.65 16.40
N ARG A 92 16.50 21.32 17.43
CA ARG A 92 15.06 21.62 17.60
C ARG A 92 14.49 22.42 16.42
N LYS A 93 15.22 23.39 15.86
CA LYS A 93 14.79 24.14 14.66
C LYS A 93 14.58 23.22 13.45
N ILE A 94 15.49 22.27 13.22
CA ILE A 94 15.36 21.27 12.14
C ILE A 94 14.15 20.35 12.40
N SER A 95 13.97 19.86 13.63
CA SER A 95 12.80 19.05 14.00
C SER A 95 11.49 19.79 13.76
N LYS A 96 11.38 21.07 14.18
CA LYS A 96 10.18 21.89 13.94
C LYS A 96 9.89 22.08 12.44
N LEU A 97 10.91 22.33 11.62
CA LEU A 97 10.72 22.45 10.16
C LEU A 97 10.24 21.13 9.52
N LYS A 98 10.80 19.99 9.91
CA LYS A 98 10.36 18.68 9.42
C LYS A 98 8.96 18.29 9.90
N ALA A 99 8.62 18.63 11.14
CA ALA A 99 7.28 18.43 11.68
C ALA A 99 6.26 19.28 10.89
N LYS A 100 6.56 20.57 10.63
CA LYS A 100 5.69 21.43 9.82
C LYS A 100 5.54 20.89 8.38
N GLN A 101 6.61 20.45 7.71
CA GLN A 101 6.51 19.81 6.39
C GLN A 101 5.58 18.59 6.42
N SER A 102 5.69 17.75 7.47
CA SER A 102 4.85 16.56 7.60
C SER A 102 3.38 16.91 7.85
N ALA A 103 3.12 17.91 8.69
CA ALA A 103 1.76 18.37 8.99
C ALA A 103 1.08 18.99 7.77
N VAL A 104 1.77 19.86 7.02
CA VAL A 104 1.24 20.46 5.79
C VAL A 104 0.95 19.39 4.72
N ARG A 105 1.84 18.40 4.57
CA ARG A 105 1.57 17.25 3.69
C ARG A 105 0.36 16.44 4.16
N GLN A 106 0.24 16.16 5.46
CA GLN A 106 -0.88 15.39 6.02
C GLN A 106 -2.21 16.12 5.85
N ASP A 107 -2.26 17.43 6.06
CA ASP A 107 -3.44 18.27 5.79
C ASP A 107 -3.89 18.17 4.32
N TRP A 108 -2.98 18.35 3.37
CA TRP A 108 -3.27 18.16 1.95
C TRP A 108 -3.73 16.73 1.62
N GLN A 109 -3.05 15.71 2.14
CA GLN A 109 -3.46 14.31 1.95
C GLN A 109 -4.86 14.04 2.54
N HIS A 110 -5.19 14.60 3.71
CA HIS A 110 -6.50 14.45 4.31
C HIS A 110 -7.59 15.15 3.49
N LYS A 111 -7.35 16.32 2.91
CA LYS A 111 -8.31 16.99 2.01
C LYS A 111 -8.59 16.14 0.78
N VAL A 112 -7.56 15.90 -0.04
CA VAL A 112 -7.62 15.09 -1.27
C VAL A 112 -8.31 13.73 -1.06
N THR A 113 -7.98 13.01 0.02
CA THR A 113 -8.59 11.70 0.28
C THR A 113 -9.97 11.77 0.92
N THR A 114 -10.37 12.92 1.49
CA THR A 114 -11.77 13.18 1.85
C THR A 114 -12.57 13.44 0.57
N ASP A 115 -12.07 14.30 -0.31
CA ASP A 115 -12.75 14.69 -1.55
C ASP A 115 -13.03 13.44 -2.43
N ILE A 116 -12.04 12.57 -2.61
CA ILE A 116 -12.23 11.26 -3.27
C ILE A 116 -13.29 10.40 -2.54
N ALA A 117 -13.25 10.35 -1.21
CA ALA A 117 -14.17 9.50 -0.44
C ALA A 117 -15.60 10.06 -0.34
N SER A 118 -15.81 11.38 -0.49
CA SER A 118 -17.13 11.97 -0.61
C SER A 118 -17.76 11.71 -1.98
N CYS A 119 -16.97 11.74 -3.06
CA CYS A 119 -17.49 11.66 -4.42
C CYS A 119 -17.64 10.22 -4.96
N TYR A 120 -16.88 9.24 -4.46
CA TYR A 120 -16.82 7.90 -5.06
C TYR A 120 -17.02 6.77 -4.02
N ASP A 121 -17.85 5.79 -4.36
CA ASP A 121 -18.17 4.63 -3.54
C ASP A 121 -17.22 3.47 -3.81
N ILE A 122 -16.79 3.32 -5.06
CA ILE A 122 -15.76 2.37 -5.48
C ILE A 122 -14.50 3.15 -5.86
N VAL A 123 -13.36 2.74 -5.31
CA VAL A 123 -12.06 3.28 -5.68
C VAL A 123 -11.12 2.16 -6.11
N VAL A 124 -10.52 2.33 -7.29
CA VAL A 124 -9.62 1.38 -7.94
C VAL A 124 -8.21 1.97 -7.98
N THR A 125 -7.21 1.22 -7.54
CA THR A 125 -5.79 1.65 -7.60
C THR A 125 -4.88 0.45 -7.84
N GLU A 126 -3.65 0.69 -8.32
CA GLU A 126 -2.66 -0.37 -8.44
C GLU A 126 -2.01 -0.81 -7.12
N LYS A 127 -1.57 -2.07 -7.07
CA LYS A 127 -0.84 -2.66 -5.93
C LYS A 127 0.61 -2.15 -5.81
N LEU A 128 0.76 -0.90 -5.37
CA LEU A 128 2.05 -0.26 -5.18
C LEU A 128 2.90 -0.89 -4.06
N ASN A 129 4.05 -1.46 -4.40
CA ASN A 129 5.08 -1.85 -3.42
C ASN A 129 5.90 -0.61 -2.99
N VAL A 130 5.27 0.33 -2.29
CA VAL A 130 5.89 1.61 -1.85
C VAL A 130 7.17 1.37 -1.03
N LYS A 131 7.21 0.33 -0.18
CA LYS A 131 8.41 -0.06 0.59
C LYS A 131 9.59 -0.44 -0.33
N GLY A 132 9.33 -1.23 -1.37
CA GLY A 132 10.31 -1.56 -2.40
C GLY A 132 10.73 -0.34 -3.23
N MET A 133 9.78 0.48 -3.63
CA MET A 133 10.02 1.71 -4.41
C MET A 133 10.85 2.73 -3.65
N THR A 134 10.64 2.92 -2.35
CA THR A 134 11.39 3.89 -1.52
C THR A 134 12.70 3.33 -0.96
N ARG A 135 13.06 2.07 -1.28
CA ARG A 135 14.34 1.48 -0.88
C ARG A 135 15.51 2.29 -1.44
N LYS A 136 16.54 2.51 -0.61
CA LYS A 136 17.81 3.13 -1.04
C LYS A 136 18.46 2.28 -2.14
N ALA A 137 19.15 2.92 -3.07
CA ALA A 137 19.99 2.20 -4.02
C ALA A 137 21.10 1.43 -3.28
N LYS A 138 21.47 0.25 -3.80
CA LYS A 138 22.81 -0.29 -3.54
C LYS A 138 23.85 0.65 -4.19
N THR A 139 25.07 0.65 -3.67
CA THR A 139 26.16 1.56 -4.08
C THR A 139 26.38 1.57 -5.60
N GLY A 140 26.65 2.75 -6.18
CA GLY A 140 26.92 2.90 -7.62
C GLY A 140 26.41 4.21 -8.25
N LYS A 141 26.70 4.39 -9.55
CA LYS A 141 26.48 5.64 -10.32
C LYS A 141 25.04 6.18 -10.25
N ARG A 142 24.02 5.32 -10.14
CA ARG A 142 22.59 5.71 -10.09
C ARG A 142 22.07 6.11 -8.69
N SER A 143 22.91 6.08 -7.65
CA SER A 143 22.47 6.33 -6.26
C SER A 143 21.87 7.73 -6.04
N LYS A 144 22.46 8.78 -6.64
CA LYS A 144 21.94 10.17 -6.56
C LYS A 144 20.55 10.30 -7.20
N GLN A 145 20.37 9.78 -8.42
CA GLN A 145 19.08 9.78 -9.12
C GLN A 145 18.01 9.04 -8.30
N LYS A 146 18.35 7.86 -7.75
CA LYS A 146 17.44 7.08 -6.92
C LYS A 146 17.05 7.81 -5.63
N ALA A 147 18.00 8.50 -4.98
CA ALA A 147 17.70 9.33 -3.82
C ALA A 147 16.76 10.50 -4.16
N GLY A 148 16.91 11.12 -5.34
CA GLY A 148 15.99 12.13 -5.86
C GLY A 148 14.57 11.59 -6.07
N LEU A 149 14.43 10.46 -6.77
CA LEU A 149 13.13 9.80 -6.97
C LEU A 149 12.46 9.42 -5.64
N ASN A 150 13.22 8.83 -4.71
CA ASN A 150 12.70 8.46 -3.39
C ASN A 150 12.22 9.69 -2.60
N ARG A 151 12.90 10.84 -2.75
CA ARG A 151 12.49 12.10 -2.13
C ARG A 151 11.16 12.59 -2.70
N SER A 152 10.98 12.57 -4.03
CA SER A 152 9.70 12.94 -4.66
C SER A 152 8.54 12.01 -4.25
N LEU A 153 8.77 10.69 -4.22
CA LEU A 153 7.78 9.71 -3.77
C LEU A 153 7.36 9.91 -2.30
N LEU A 154 8.31 10.25 -1.43
CA LEU A 154 8.05 10.53 -0.01
C LEU A 154 7.46 11.91 0.25
N ASP A 155 7.59 12.85 -0.70
CA ASP A 155 6.99 14.18 -0.60
C ASP A 155 5.50 14.17 -0.98
N VAL A 156 5.10 13.35 -1.96
CA VAL A 156 3.67 13.03 -2.17
C VAL A 156 3.15 12.08 -1.09
N GLY A 157 3.97 11.12 -0.66
CA GLY A 157 3.65 10.20 0.44
C GLY A 157 2.69 9.08 0.06
N PHE A 158 2.95 8.40 -1.07
CA PHE A 158 2.08 7.36 -1.67
C PHE A 158 1.50 6.37 -0.67
N GLY A 159 2.34 5.88 0.25
CA GLY A 159 1.95 4.89 1.25
C GLY A 159 0.94 5.42 2.28
N THR A 160 1.01 6.70 2.67
CA THR A 160 0.00 7.27 3.57
C THR A 160 -1.26 7.67 2.80
N LEU A 161 -1.12 8.16 1.57
CA LEU A 161 -2.26 8.51 0.71
C LEU A 161 -3.15 7.29 0.43
N ASN A 162 -2.59 6.17 -0.05
CA ASN A 162 -3.38 4.94 -0.29
C ASN A 162 -4.02 4.39 0.99
N GLN A 163 -3.34 4.48 2.14
CA GLN A 163 -3.95 4.07 3.41
C GLN A 163 -5.08 5.01 3.85
N MET A 164 -4.96 6.31 3.56
CA MET A 164 -6.01 7.29 3.84
C MET A 164 -7.25 7.10 2.97
N VAL A 165 -7.09 6.84 1.67
CA VAL A 165 -8.22 6.45 0.80
C VAL A 165 -8.84 5.15 1.31
N LEU A 166 -8.03 4.12 1.55
CA LEU A 166 -8.50 2.82 2.02
C LEU A 166 -9.38 2.93 3.28
N TYR A 167 -8.92 3.59 4.35
CA TYR A 167 -9.71 3.66 5.59
C TYR A 167 -10.96 4.55 5.47
N LYS A 168 -10.96 5.56 4.58
CA LYS A 168 -12.12 6.44 4.39
C LYS A 168 -13.21 5.78 3.54
N ILE A 169 -12.82 5.14 2.45
CA ILE A 169 -13.72 4.34 1.61
C ILE A 169 -14.32 3.19 2.42
N LEU A 170 -13.47 2.40 3.11
CA LEU A 170 -13.91 1.40 4.10
C LEU A 170 -14.49 2.01 5.39
N GLY A 171 -14.62 3.33 5.49
CA GLY A 171 -15.28 4.00 6.60
C GLY A 171 -16.76 4.27 6.32
N LYS A 172 -17.11 4.51 5.05
CA LYS A 172 -18.44 5.02 4.66
C LYS A 172 -19.43 4.02 4.03
N GLY A 173 -18.94 2.84 3.62
CA GLY A 173 -19.71 1.90 2.78
C GLY A 173 -18.88 1.25 1.66
N GLY A 174 -17.83 1.93 1.23
CA GLY A 174 -17.27 1.79 -0.11
C GLY A 174 -16.29 0.64 -0.33
N LEU A 175 -15.97 0.40 -1.60
CA LEU A 175 -15.07 -0.67 -2.06
C LEU A 175 -13.71 -0.09 -2.45
N HIS A 176 -12.63 -0.62 -1.88
CA HIS A 176 -11.27 -0.30 -2.31
C HIS A 176 -10.67 -1.47 -3.09
N ILE A 177 -10.76 -1.42 -4.42
CA ILE A 177 -10.26 -2.43 -5.34
C ILE A 177 -8.78 -2.20 -5.62
N THR A 178 -7.96 -3.24 -5.51
CA THR A 178 -6.52 -3.18 -5.79
C THR A 178 -6.13 -4.10 -6.93
N ILE A 179 -5.64 -3.52 -8.03
CA ILE A 179 -5.29 -4.23 -9.27
C ILE A 179 -3.88 -4.82 -9.21
N ASP A 180 -3.72 -6.08 -9.67
CA ASP A 180 -2.41 -6.69 -9.87
C ASP A 180 -1.79 -6.24 -11.21
N THR A 181 -0.82 -5.32 -11.09
CA THR A 181 -0.10 -4.72 -12.22
C THR A 181 0.72 -5.72 -13.04
N ARG A 182 1.10 -6.88 -12.48
CA ARG A 182 1.86 -7.90 -13.23
C ARG A 182 0.98 -8.64 -14.23
N ARG A 183 -0.28 -8.88 -13.86
CA ARG A 183 -1.28 -9.53 -14.72
C ARG A 183 -1.88 -8.53 -15.71
N VAL A 184 -2.31 -7.36 -15.22
CA VAL A 184 -3.04 -6.39 -16.05
C VAL A 184 -2.11 -5.57 -16.95
N LYS A 185 -0.94 -5.17 -16.41
CA LYS A 185 0.03 -4.24 -17.02
C LYS A 185 -0.58 -2.92 -17.50
N PRO A 186 -1.20 -2.10 -16.62
CA PRO A 186 -1.92 -0.90 -17.04
C PRO A 186 -1.10 0.07 -17.91
N SER A 187 0.14 0.37 -17.50
CA SER A 187 1.06 1.27 -18.22
C SER A 187 1.74 0.68 -19.46
N GLN A 188 1.20 -0.42 -20.00
CA GLN A 188 1.62 -1.09 -21.23
C GLN A 188 0.44 -1.59 -22.06
N ARG A 189 -0.80 -1.50 -21.56
CA ARG A 189 -1.97 -2.05 -22.22
C ARG A 189 -2.77 -0.93 -22.87
N CYS A 190 -3.17 -1.10 -24.12
CA CYS A 190 -4.11 -0.19 -24.76
C CYS A 190 -5.49 -0.32 -24.09
N PRO A 191 -6.09 0.77 -23.56
CA PRO A 191 -7.43 0.70 -22.96
C PRO A 191 -8.52 0.43 -24.02
N SER A 192 -8.29 0.77 -25.29
CA SER A 192 -9.23 0.57 -26.40
C SER A 192 -9.26 -0.87 -26.92
N CYS A 193 -8.15 -1.39 -27.47
CA CYS A 193 -8.12 -2.74 -28.06
C CYS A 193 -7.61 -3.84 -27.13
N GLY A 194 -6.95 -3.48 -26.03
CA GLY A 194 -6.38 -4.44 -25.08
C GLY A 194 -5.00 -5.01 -25.41
N THR A 195 -4.36 -4.67 -26.54
CA THR A 195 -2.98 -5.12 -26.84
C THR A 195 -1.99 -4.64 -25.80
N VAL A 196 -0.92 -5.42 -25.56
CA VAL A 196 0.15 -5.10 -24.61
C VAL A 196 1.45 -4.74 -25.33
N HIS A 197 1.73 -3.45 -25.35
CA HIS A 197 2.90 -2.78 -25.89
C HIS A 197 4.05 -2.81 -24.88
N LYS A 198 5.15 -3.52 -25.17
CA LYS A 198 6.27 -3.66 -24.22
C LYS A 198 7.12 -2.39 -24.15
N GLU A 199 7.19 -1.67 -25.26
CA GLU A 199 7.90 -0.41 -25.48
C GLU A 199 7.30 0.75 -24.68
N TRP A 200 5.99 0.73 -24.40
CA TRP A 200 5.31 1.66 -23.49
C TRP A 200 5.81 1.58 -22.03
N ALA A 201 6.51 0.50 -21.66
CA ALA A 201 7.14 0.36 -20.35
C ALA A 201 8.29 1.36 -20.10
N GLN A 202 8.82 1.99 -21.15
CA GLN A 202 9.89 2.97 -21.04
C GLN A 202 9.39 4.28 -20.40
N LEU A 203 9.98 4.70 -19.27
CA LEU A 203 9.54 5.90 -18.54
C LEU A 203 9.72 7.23 -19.32
N SER A 204 10.53 7.23 -20.38
CA SER A 204 10.68 8.33 -21.32
C SER A 204 9.47 8.48 -22.25
N ASN A 205 8.75 7.38 -22.51
CA ASN A 205 7.49 7.42 -23.23
C ASN A 205 6.42 8.00 -22.30
N ARG A 206 5.90 9.19 -22.64
CA ARG A 206 4.84 9.88 -21.88
C ARG A 206 3.49 9.90 -22.60
N TYR A 207 3.46 9.48 -23.86
CA TYR A 207 2.30 9.55 -24.73
C TYR A 207 2.27 8.31 -25.62
N HIS A 208 1.18 7.57 -25.55
CA HIS A 208 1.02 6.26 -26.16
C HIS A 208 0.17 6.38 -27.41
N VAL A 209 0.63 5.74 -28.49
CA VAL A 209 -0.11 5.53 -29.74
C VAL A 209 -0.11 4.02 -29.95
N CYS A 210 -1.28 3.44 -30.20
CA CYS A 210 -1.45 1.99 -30.35
C CYS A 210 -1.37 1.58 -31.81
N ASP A 211 -0.34 0.80 -32.17
CA ASP A 211 -0.11 0.34 -33.55
C ASP A 211 -1.24 -0.54 -34.11
N ASP A 212 -2.03 -1.22 -33.27
CA ASP A 212 -3.14 -2.08 -33.72
C ASP A 212 -4.46 -1.34 -34.00
N CYS A 213 -4.71 -0.21 -33.33
CA CYS A 213 -6.02 0.46 -33.37
C CYS A 213 -5.97 2.00 -33.48
N GLY A 214 -4.79 2.59 -33.55
CA GLY A 214 -4.60 4.04 -33.65
C GLY A 214 -4.97 4.83 -32.38
N PHE A 215 -5.36 4.18 -31.27
CA PHE A 215 -5.77 4.88 -30.06
C PHE A 215 -4.59 5.63 -29.43
N GLU A 216 -4.80 6.92 -29.12
CA GLU A 216 -3.80 7.82 -28.54
C GLU A 216 -4.19 8.27 -27.13
N VAL A 217 -3.24 8.25 -26.18
CA VAL A 217 -3.48 8.72 -24.80
C VAL A 217 -2.19 9.06 -24.06
N PRO A 218 -2.17 10.08 -23.16
CA PRO A 218 -1.10 10.23 -22.18
C PRO A 218 -0.94 8.98 -21.31
N ARG A 219 0.31 8.57 -21.05
CA ARG A 219 0.64 7.29 -20.38
C ARG A 219 -0.05 7.09 -19.02
N ASP A 220 -0.08 8.14 -18.22
CA ASP A 220 -0.62 8.07 -16.86
C ASP A 220 -2.18 8.02 -16.91
N GLN A 221 -2.81 8.67 -17.90
CA GLN A 221 -4.25 8.60 -18.18
C GLN A 221 -4.67 7.23 -18.74
N GLY A 222 -3.95 6.68 -19.73
CA GLY A 222 -4.22 5.34 -20.26
C GLY A 222 -4.12 4.24 -19.18
N SER A 223 -3.20 4.41 -18.22
CA SER A 223 -3.05 3.50 -17.09
C SER A 223 -4.29 3.45 -16.20
N VAL A 224 -4.92 4.60 -15.91
CA VAL A 224 -6.15 4.62 -15.10
C VAL A 224 -7.39 4.16 -15.87
N MET A 225 -7.48 4.44 -17.18
CA MET A 225 -8.52 3.86 -18.03
C MET A 225 -8.49 2.33 -18.00
N VAL A 226 -7.31 1.71 -18.16
CA VAL A 226 -7.18 0.25 -18.07
C VAL A 226 -7.61 -0.27 -16.69
N MET A 227 -7.23 0.41 -15.60
CA MET A 227 -7.65 -0.02 -14.25
C MET A 227 -9.16 0.07 -14.05
N TRP A 228 -9.78 1.15 -14.52
CA TRP A 228 -11.24 1.35 -14.47
C TRP A 228 -11.96 0.29 -15.32
N ASN A 229 -11.53 0.09 -16.56
CA ASN A 229 -12.07 -0.91 -17.48
C ASN A 229 -11.97 -2.34 -16.90
N VAL A 230 -10.89 -2.68 -16.20
CA VAL A 230 -10.75 -3.99 -15.53
C VAL A 230 -11.70 -4.13 -14.35
N ALA A 231 -11.94 -3.06 -13.57
CA ALA A 231 -12.91 -3.09 -12.48
C ALA A 231 -14.36 -3.17 -12.98
N ALA A 232 -14.66 -2.56 -14.12
CA ALA A 232 -15.96 -2.60 -14.79
C ALA A 232 -16.23 -3.86 -15.65
N ASP A 233 -15.26 -4.80 -15.74
CA ASP A 233 -15.23 -5.92 -16.70
C ASP A 233 -15.43 -5.52 -18.17
N ARG A 234 -14.97 -4.32 -18.53
CA ARG A 234 -15.01 -3.74 -19.88
C ARG A 234 -13.68 -3.82 -20.63
N GLN A 235 -12.59 -4.24 -19.97
CA GLN A 235 -11.25 -4.23 -20.58
C GLN A 235 -11.05 -5.35 -21.62
N PRO A 236 -10.83 -5.01 -22.91
CA PRO A 236 -10.58 -6.03 -23.92
C PRO A 236 -9.24 -6.73 -23.72
N GLY A 237 -9.13 -7.95 -24.23
CA GLY A 237 -7.89 -8.74 -24.21
C GLY A 237 -7.41 -9.19 -22.82
N LEU A 238 -8.26 -9.13 -21.79
CA LEU A 238 -7.91 -9.63 -20.43
C LEU A 238 -8.35 -11.09 -20.18
N GLY A 239 -9.21 -11.65 -21.03
CA GLY A 239 -9.66 -13.04 -20.95
C GLY A 239 -10.53 -13.35 -19.71
N THR A 240 -11.18 -12.35 -19.13
CA THR A 240 -12.11 -12.50 -18.01
C THR A 240 -13.53 -12.25 -18.50
N GLY A 241 -14.27 -13.32 -18.80
CA GLY A 241 -15.72 -13.27 -18.68
C GLY A 241 -16.09 -13.51 -17.22
N LEU A 242 -16.97 -12.69 -16.65
CA LEU A 242 -17.50 -12.79 -15.27
C LEU A 242 -18.33 -14.07 -15.02
N VAL A 243 -17.70 -15.25 -15.05
CA VAL A 243 -18.37 -16.55 -14.73
C VAL A 243 -17.69 -17.33 -13.61
N ASN A 244 -16.43 -17.02 -13.27
CA ASN A 244 -15.65 -17.74 -12.25
C ASN A 244 -15.29 -16.90 -11.03
N ARG A 245 -16.31 -16.31 -10.41
CA ARG A 245 -16.23 -15.82 -9.03
C ARG A 245 -17.49 -16.14 -8.23
N ARG A 246 -17.88 -17.43 -8.20
CA ARG A 246 -18.79 -17.92 -7.18
C ARG A 246 -18.23 -17.53 -5.81
N CYS A 247 -19.08 -16.94 -4.97
CA CYS A 247 -18.77 -16.74 -3.57
C CYS A 247 -18.29 -18.06 -2.97
N SER A 248 -17.24 -18.02 -2.15
CA SER A 248 -16.89 -19.12 -1.27
C SER A 248 -17.86 -19.16 -0.09
N SER A 249 -19.14 -19.39 -0.37
CA SER A 249 -20.12 -19.80 0.62
C SER A 249 -19.68 -21.16 1.15
N SER A 250 -19.16 -21.15 2.38
CA SER A 250 -18.69 -22.36 3.07
C SER A 250 -19.89 -23.21 3.50
N THR A 251 -20.48 -23.94 2.55
CA THR A 251 -21.43 -25.02 2.83
C THR A 251 -21.11 -26.26 2.01
N ASP A 252 -20.78 -27.30 2.78
CA ASP A 252 -20.91 -28.72 2.48
C ASP A 252 -19.84 -29.43 1.64
N SER A 253 -19.97 -30.76 1.73
CA SER A 253 -18.88 -31.70 1.94
C SER A 253 -18.70 -32.64 0.76
N THR A 254 -17.50 -33.22 0.63
CA THR A 254 -17.35 -34.62 0.20
C THR A 254 -15.97 -35.14 0.59
N ARG A 255 -15.94 -36.42 0.96
CA ARG A 255 -14.80 -37.07 1.64
C ARG A 255 -13.64 -37.33 0.67
N LYS A 256 -12.40 -37.04 1.09
CA LYS A 256 -11.20 -37.58 0.43
C LYS A 256 -10.81 -38.89 1.10
N HIS A 257 -10.83 -39.97 0.34
CA HIS A 257 -10.39 -41.29 0.79
C HIS A 257 -8.86 -41.27 0.96
N THR A 258 -8.38 -41.22 2.19
CA THR A 258 -6.94 -41.35 2.48
C THR A 258 -6.50 -42.80 2.28
N GLY A 259 -5.45 -43.02 1.49
CA GLY A 259 -4.83 -44.32 1.33
C GLY A 259 -4.17 -44.81 2.62
N SER A 260 -4.23 -46.11 2.86
CA SER A 260 -3.73 -46.77 4.07
C SER A 260 -2.21 -46.69 4.20
N MET A 261 -1.72 -46.39 5.41
CA MET A 261 -0.29 -46.45 5.78
C MET A 261 0.21 -47.90 5.95
N ARG A 262 0.09 -48.72 4.89
CA ARG A 262 0.63 -50.09 4.83
C ARG A 262 1.49 -50.33 3.58
N GLN A 263 2.42 -49.42 3.34
CA GLN A 263 3.63 -49.61 2.52
C GLN A 263 4.60 -48.46 2.85
N LEU A 264 5.91 -48.68 2.74
CA LEU A 264 7.00 -47.84 3.30
C LEU A 264 7.14 -47.94 4.83
N GLY A 265 7.79 -49.01 5.30
CA GLY A 265 8.06 -49.25 6.72
C GLY A 265 8.73 -50.59 7.04
N GLN A 266 8.65 -51.57 6.13
CA GLN A 266 9.50 -52.77 6.17
C GLN A 266 10.90 -52.47 5.63
N MET A 267 11.69 -51.71 6.39
CA MET A 267 13.16 -51.70 6.33
C MET A 267 13.69 -50.96 7.56
N LYS A 268 14.58 -51.63 8.32
CA LYS A 268 15.13 -51.25 9.65
C LYS A 268 14.32 -51.70 10.88
N ARG A 269 14.25 -53.02 11.09
CA ARG A 269 14.20 -53.64 12.44
C ARG A 269 15.23 -54.75 12.53
N SER A 270 16.35 -54.51 13.20
CA SER A 270 17.29 -55.54 13.63
C SER A 270 18.14 -55.04 14.80
N LYS A 271 18.02 -55.69 15.97
CA LYS A 271 18.64 -55.36 17.28
C LYS A 271 18.21 -53.99 17.86
N SER A 272 17.95 -53.79 19.15
CA SER A 272 17.79 -54.68 20.33
C SER A 272 17.01 -53.87 21.42
N GLN A 273 16.58 -54.37 22.59
CA GLN A 273 16.76 -55.69 23.21
C GLN A 273 15.43 -56.25 23.80
N SER A 274 15.28 -56.33 25.14
CA SER A 274 14.17 -56.98 25.86
C SER A 274 14.03 -56.47 27.32
N ALA A 275 12.86 -56.74 27.93
CA ALA A 275 12.57 -56.79 29.38
C ALA A 275 12.59 -55.47 30.18
N ASP A 276 11.89 -55.32 31.32
CA ASP A 276 10.62 -55.87 31.84
C ASP A 276 10.18 -55.00 33.05
N PHE A 277 8.89 -55.08 33.45
CA PHE A 277 8.29 -54.72 34.75
C PHE A 277 8.99 -53.76 35.76
N VAL A 278 8.26 -52.74 36.26
CA VAL A 278 7.63 -52.74 37.60
C VAL A 278 6.86 -51.42 37.85
N ASP A 279 5.67 -51.59 38.43
CA ASP A 279 4.78 -50.74 39.23
C ASP A 279 5.19 -49.32 39.71
N GLY A 280 4.20 -48.45 39.91
CA GLY A 280 4.41 -47.07 40.41
C GLY A 280 3.23 -46.09 40.29
N ASP A 281 2.02 -46.48 40.71
CA ASP A 281 0.91 -45.52 40.90
C ASP A 281 1.24 -44.45 41.96
N LEU A 282 0.98 -43.16 41.68
CA LEU A 282 0.65 -42.11 42.68
C LEU A 282 0.33 -40.76 41.98
N GLU A 283 -0.95 -40.49 41.71
CA GLU A 283 -1.45 -39.10 41.58
C GLU A 283 -2.75 -38.94 42.39
N THR A 284 -2.78 -37.94 43.28
CA THR A 284 -3.96 -37.51 44.04
C THR A 284 -4.28 -36.06 43.68
N PRO A 285 -5.49 -35.72 43.19
CA PRO A 285 -5.83 -34.36 42.81
C PRO A 285 -6.50 -33.55 43.94
N SER A 286 -6.21 -32.26 44.01
CA SER A 286 -6.95 -31.26 44.82
C SER A 286 -6.60 -29.86 44.27
N VAL A 287 -7.46 -29.15 43.54
CA VAL A 287 -8.70 -28.46 43.97
C VAL A 287 -8.46 -27.42 45.06
N TYR A 288 -8.37 -26.14 44.66
CA TYR A 288 -8.71 -25.01 45.53
C TYR A 288 -9.37 -23.87 44.74
N THR A 289 -10.62 -23.58 45.10
CA THR A 289 -11.35 -22.34 44.81
C THR A 289 -11.64 -21.62 46.11
N ALA A 290 -11.32 -20.34 46.21
CA ALA A 290 -11.92 -19.38 47.15
C ALA A 290 -11.53 -17.94 46.78
N GLY A 291 -12.50 -17.01 46.82
CA GLY A 291 -12.28 -15.56 46.67
C GLY A 291 -12.70 -15.00 45.32
#